data_AF-A0A5B2WKI1-F1
#
_entry.id   AF-A0A5B2WKI1-F1
#
_cell.length_a   1.000
_cell.length_b   1.000
_cell.length_c   1.000
_cell.angle_alpha   90.00
_cell.angle_beta   90.00
_cell.angle_gamma   90.00
#
_symmetry.space_group_name_H-M   'P 1'
#
loop_
_entity.id
_entity.type
_entity.pdbx_description
1 polymer ?
#
loop_
_entity_poly.entity_id
_entity_poly.type
_entity_poly.pdbx_seq_one_letter_code
_entity_poly.pdbx_strand_id
1 'polypeptide(L)'
;MGDMFNANPAKLEGCGKQFGDFSTRVTEIQAKASAAVVPAVSWGLIGQPIAWTAYQSMMDDFSQFMEEMAQGVSHVGNHLKGCADTYRQTDATVQQSAKQLHKDLDAAGDSIPTVGGN
;
A
#
# COMPACT_ATOMS: atom_id res chain seq x y z
N MET A 1 -14.58 -26.08 4.13
CA MET A 1 -13.52 -25.06 4.28
C MET A 1 -13.63 -24.13 3.08
N GLY A 2 -14.31 -23.01 3.24
CA GLY A 2 -14.67 -22.15 2.11
C GLY A 2 -15.05 -20.76 2.58
N ASP A 3 -14.21 -20.15 3.41
CA ASP A 3 -14.22 -18.70 3.51
C ASP A 3 -13.60 -18.19 2.20
N MET A 4 -14.44 -18.08 1.18
CA MET A 4 -14.06 -17.54 -0.12
C MET A 4 -13.49 -16.14 0.10
N PHE A 5 -12.26 -15.96 -0.40
CA PHE A 5 -11.51 -14.71 -0.47
C PHE A 5 -12.39 -13.52 -0.86
N ASN A 6 -12.82 -12.73 0.13
CA ASN A 6 -13.66 -11.54 -0.06
C ASN A 6 -12.84 -10.24 -0.05
N ALA A 7 -11.58 -10.31 -0.49
CA ALA A 7 -10.73 -9.13 -0.62
C ALA A 7 -10.99 -8.50 -1.98
N ASN A 8 -11.60 -7.31 -2.00
CA ASN A 8 -11.82 -6.54 -3.21
C ASN A 8 -10.49 -5.87 -3.64
N PRO A 9 -9.85 -6.28 -4.76
CA PRO A 9 -8.54 -5.75 -5.15
C PRO A 9 -8.56 -4.24 -5.41
N ALA A 10 -9.68 -3.69 -5.90
CA ALA A 10 -9.83 -2.26 -6.11
C ALA A 10 -9.86 -1.48 -4.78
N LYS A 11 -10.42 -2.07 -3.71
CA LYS A 11 -10.35 -1.46 -2.37
C LYS A 11 -8.94 -1.51 -1.79
N LEU A 12 -8.20 -2.59 -2.03
CA LEU A 12 -6.80 -2.71 -1.60
C LEU A 12 -5.90 -1.69 -2.32
N GLU A 13 -6.08 -1.51 -3.63
CA GLU A 13 -5.38 -0.47 -4.37
C GLU A 13 -5.77 0.94 -3.93
N GLY A 14 -7.07 1.19 -3.73
CA GLY A 14 -7.54 2.49 -3.23
C GLY A 14 -6.92 2.83 -1.88
N CYS A 15 -6.81 1.83 -0.99
CA CYS A 15 -6.15 1.98 0.30
C CYS A 15 -4.64 2.21 0.13
N GLY A 16 -3.97 1.43 -0.73
CA GLY A 16 -2.54 1.63 -1.03
C GLY A 16 -2.24 3.03 -1.58
N LYS A 17 -3.11 3.58 -2.43
CA LYS A 17 -3.01 4.96 -2.92
C LYS A 17 -3.15 5.98 -1.79
N GLN A 18 -4.09 5.79 -0.87
CA GLN A 18 -4.26 6.68 0.30
C GLN A 18 -3.00 6.70 1.17
N PHE A 19 -2.34 5.56 1.38
CA PHE A 19 -1.05 5.51 2.08
C PHE A 19 0.04 6.25 1.27
N GLY A 20 0.11 6.07 -0.04
CA GLY A 20 1.03 6.83 -0.90
C GLY A 20 0.84 8.34 -0.77
N ASP A 21 -0.41 8.82 -0.90
CA ASP A 21 -0.76 10.23 -0.76
C ASP A 21 -0.43 10.76 0.65
N PHE A 22 -0.63 9.95 1.69
CA PHE A 22 -0.27 10.30 3.06
C PHE A 22 1.25 10.43 3.24
N SER A 23 2.05 9.52 2.66
CA SER A 23 3.51 9.59 2.68
C SER A 23 4.02 10.90 2.06
N THR A 24 3.46 11.30 0.91
CA THR A 24 3.79 12.59 0.28
C THR A 24 3.49 13.77 1.21
N ARG A 25 2.32 13.77 1.88
CA ARG A 25 1.97 14.83 2.85
C ARG A 25 2.92 14.88 4.04
N VAL A 26 3.35 13.72 4.54
CA VAL A 26 4.35 13.64 5.63
C VAL A 26 5.65 14.31 5.19
N THR A 27 6.16 13.99 4.00
CA THR A 27 7.37 14.64 3.45
C THR A 27 7.19 16.15 3.27
N GLU A 28 6.03 16.61 2.79
CA GLU A 28 5.75 18.05 2.66
C GLU A 28 5.74 18.78 4.00
N ILE A 29 5.15 18.17 5.04
CA ILE A 29 5.11 18.75 6.39
C ILE A 29 6.54 18.82 6.95
N GLN A 30 7.33 17.76 6.78
CA GLN A 30 8.74 17.76 7.18
C GLN A 30 9.51 18.89 6.50
N ALA A 31 9.38 19.06 5.17
CA ALA A 31 10.05 20.12 4.44
C ALA A 31 9.63 21.52 4.91
N LYS A 32 8.33 21.74 5.16
CA LYS A 32 7.82 23.01 5.71
C LYS A 32 8.34 23.28 7.12
N ALA A 33 8.43 22.23 7.95
CA ALA A 33 8.96 22.33 9.31
C ALA A 33 10.45 22.68 9.29
N SER A 34 11.25 22.02 8.45
CA SER A 34 12.68 22.34 8.25
C SER A 34 12.88 23.77 7.73
N ALA A 35 12.01 24.25 6.84
CA ALA A 35 12.06 25.63 6.32
C ALA A 35 11.68 26.68 7.38
N ALA A 36 10.88 26.30 8.38
CA ALA A 36 10.44 27.17 9.47
C ALA A 36 11.39 27.16 10.69
N VAL A 37 12.56 26.53 10.57
CA VAL A 37 13.53 26.42 11.67
C VAL A 37 14.02 27.81 12.10
N VAL A 38 13.91 28.09 13.40
CA VAL A 38 14.34 29.36 13.98
C VAL A 38 15.86 29.33 14.20
N PRO A 39 16.63 30.25 13.59
CA PRO A 39 18.08 30.25 13.71
C PRO A 39 18.53 30.62 15.13
N ALA A 40 19.70 30.11 15.55
CA ALA A 40 20.23 30.27 16.90
C ALA A 40 20.30 31.73 17.36
N VAL A 41 20.62 32.65 16.45
CA VAL A 41 20.70 34.09 16.71
C VAL A 41 19.40 34.68 17.26
N SER A 42 18.24 34.14 16.88
CA SER A 42 16.92 34.63 17.32
C SER A 42 16.62 34.32 18.78
N TRP A 43 17.39 33.43 19.42
CA TRP A 43 17.21 33.02 20.81
C TRP A 43 18.06 33.85 21.79
N GLY A 44 18.98 34.67 21.28
CA GLY A 44 19.89 35.49 22.09
C GLY A 44 20.94 34.68 22.86
N LEU A 45 21.86 35.38 23.51
CA LEU A 45 23.04 34.81 24.19
C LEU A 45 22.66 33.84 25.34
N ILE A 46 21.56 34.12 26.04
CA ILE A 46 21.08 33.29 27.16
C ILE A 46 20.23 32.11 26.64
N GLY A 47 19.44 32.33 25.59
CA GLY A 47 18.55 31.30 25.04
C GLY A 47 19.28 30.26 24.19
N GLN A 48 20.43 30.61 23.59
CA GLN A 48 21.23 29.69 22.79
C GLN A 48 21.63 28.38 23.52
N PRO A 49 22.27 28.43 24.70
CA PRO A 49 22.78 27.21 25.32
C PRO A 49 21.68 26.32 25.93
N ILE A 50 20.51 26.87 26.24
CA ILE A 50 19.46 26.16 26.99
C ILE A 50 18.25 25.84 26.10
N ALA A 51 17.67 26.85 25.46
CA ALA A 51 16.40 26.70 24.76
C ALA A 51 16.59 26.30 23.28
N TRP A 52 17.59 26.87 22.61
CA TRP A 52 17.85 26.56 21.20
C TRP A 52 18.39 25.13 21.01
N THR A 53 19.25 24.65 21.90
CA THR A 53 19.76 23.26 21.89
C THR A 53 18.63 22.25 22.07
N ALA A 54 17.74 22.48 23.04
CA ALA A 54 16.55 21.65 23.25
C ALA A 54 15.60 21.71 22.05
N TYR A 55 15.39 22.89 21.47
CA TYR A 55 14.60 23.08 20.26
C TYR A 55 15.19 22.31 19.06
N GLN A 56 16.50 22.37 18.87
CA GLN A 56 17.19 21.65 17.79
C GLN A 56 17.03 20.14 17.96
N SER A 57 17.27 19.61 19.18
CA SER A 57 17.05 18.19 19.47
C SER A 57 15.61 17.76 19.19
N MET A 58 14.62 18.56 19.60
CA MET A 58 13.21 18.27 19.32
C MET A 58 12.92 18.25 17.82
N MET A 59 13.59 19.11 17.05
CA MET A 59 13.40 19.19 15.61
C MET A 59 14.07 18.04 14.86
N ASP A 60 15.21 17.56 15.37
CA ASP A 60 15.88 16.37 14.88
C ASP A 60 15.00 15.13 15.14
N ASP A 61 14.50 14.97 16.37
CA ASP A 61 13.57 13.89 16.73
C ASP A 61 12.31 13.93 15.85
N PHE A 62 11.70 15.11 15.68
CA PHE A 62 10.55 15.30 14.80
C PHE A 62 10.85 14.87 13.36
N SER A 63 12.02 15.26 12.83
CA SER A 63 12.42 14.91 11.47
C SER A 63 12.60 13.41 11.31
N GLN A 64 13.21 12.74 12.30
CA GLN A 64 13.37 11.30 12.30
C GLN A 64 12.02 10.58 12.35
N PHE A 65 11.11 10.98 13.26
CA PHE A 65 9.78 10.38 13.34
C PHE A 65 8.98 10.52 12.03
N MET A 66 9.10 11.67 11.36
CA MET A 66 8.42 11.89 10.08
C MET A 66 9.00 11.00 8.97
N GLU A 67 10.31 10.79 8.96
CA GLU A 67 10.95 9.87 8.02
C GLU A 67 10.52 8.41 8.26
N GLU A 68 10.55 7.95 9.52
CA GLU A 68 10.09 6.61 9.90
C GLU A 68 8.60 6.40 9.53
N MET A 69 7.77 7.43 9.74
CA MET A 69 6.37 7.41 9.35
C MET A 69 6.21 7.30 7.83
N ALA A 70 6.94 8.11 7.05
CA ALA A 70 6.89 8.07 5.59
C ALA A 70 7.30 6.70 5.04
N GLN A 71 8.34 6.09 5.61
CA GLN A 71 8.81 4.74 5.26
C GLN A 71 7.78 3.66 5.63
N GLY A 72 7.25 3.68 6.85
CA GLY A 72 6.27 2.69 7.33
C GLY A 72 4.97 2.72 6.51
N VAL A 73 4.48 3.93 6.21
CA VAL A 73 3.31 4.16 5.36
C VAL A 73 3.55 3.65 3.94
N SER A 74 4.72 3.95 3.36
CA SER A 74 5.10 3.47 2.02
C SER A 74 5.18 1.93 1.98
N HIS A 75 5.75 1.32 3.02
CA HIS A 75 5.84 -0.12 3.15
C HIS A 75 4.46 -0.78 3.19
N VAL A 76 3.52 -0.25 3.98
CA VAL A 76 2.12 -0.73 4.02
C VAL A 76 1.44 -0.59 2.66
N GLY A 77 1.62 0.57 1.99
CA GLY A 77 1.08 0.80 0.65
C GLY A 77 1.58 -0.22 -0.37
N ASN A 78 2.87 -0.53 -0.36
CA ASN A 78 3.48 -1.54 -1.23
C ASN A 78 2.96 -2.95 -0.95
N HIS A 79 2.79 -3.31 0.33
CA HIS A 79 2.19 -4.59 0.72
C HIS A 79 0.74 -4.73 0.26
N LEU A 80 -0.07 -3.68 0.43
CA LEU A 80 -1.46 -3.68 -0.04
C LEU A 80 -1.55 -3.84 -1.56
N LYS A 81 -0.66 -3.18 -2.30
CA LYS A 81 -0.56 -3.32 -3.76
C LYS A 81 -0.14 -4.73 -4.16
N GLY A 82 0.91 -5.29 -3.54
CA GLY A 82 1.36 -6.66 -3.80
C GLY A 82 0.27 -7.71 -3.50
N CYS A 83 -0.48 -7.51 -2.41
CA CYS A 83 -1.67 -8.31 -2.13
C CYS A 83 -2.71 -8.20 -3.26
N ALA A 84 -3.06 -6.98 -3.68
CA ALA A 84 -4.03 -6.75 -4.76
C ALA A 84 -3.62 -7.43 -6.08
N ASP A 85 -2.34 -7.37 -6.44
CA ASP A 85 -1.81 -8.03 -7.65
C ASP A 85 -1.87 -9.55 -7.53
N THR A 86 -1.54 -10.10 -6.36
CA THR A 86 -1.68 -11.54 -6.08
C THR A 86 -3.13 -12.01 -6.20
N TYR A 87 -4.07 -11.19 -5.71
CA TYR A 87 -5.50 -11.46 -5.85
C TYR A 87 -5.94 -11.52 -7.31
N ARG A 88 -5.54 -10.54 -8.13
CA ARG A 88 -5.87 -10.53 -9.57
C ARG A 88 -5.31 -11.73 -10.30
N GLN A 89 -4.05 -12.08 -10.02
CA GLN A 89 -3.39 -13.20 -10.69
C GLN A 89 -4.05 -14.53 -10.32
N THR A 90 -4.43 -14.69 -9.05
CA THR A 90 -5.16 -15.86 -8.58
C THR A 90 -6.53 -15.95 -9.26
N ASP A 91 -7.30 -14.86 -9.31
CA ASP A 91 -8.62 -14.84 -9.94
C ASP A 91 -8.53 -15.16 -11.45
N ALA A 92 -7.56 -14.57 -12.16
CA ALA A 92 -7.31 -14.88 -13.56
C ALA A 92 -6.97 -16.36 -13.80
N THR A 93 -6.14 -16.96 -12.94
CA THR A 93 -5.75 -18.38 -13.02
C THR A 93 -6.95 -19.29 -12.78
N VAL A 94 -7.79 -18.97 -11.80
CA VAL A 94 -9.01 -19.72 -11.49
C VAL A 94 -10.01 -19.61 -12.64
N GLN A 95 -10.23 -18.41 -13.18
CA GLN A 95 -11.11 -18.22 -14.34
C GLN A 95 -10.61 -18.97 -15.58
N GLN A 96 -9.30 -18.98 -15.84
CA GLN A 96 -8.72 -19.73 -16.95
C GLN A 96 -8.91 -21.24 -16.77
N SER A 97 -8.65 -21.76 -15.56
CA SER A 97 -8.84 -23.16 -15.21
C SER A 97 -10.31 -23.58 -15.36
N ALA A 98 -11.24 -22.73 -14.90
CA ALA A 98 -12.68 -22.97 -15.04
C ALA A 98 -13.12 -22.99 -16.51
N LYS A 99 -12.62 -22.06 -17.35
CA LYS A 99 -12.89 -22.07 -18.80
C LYS A 99 -12.35 -23.32 -19.48
N GLN A 100 -11.18 -23.81 -19.07
CA GLN A 100 -10.61 -25.03 -19.62
C GLN A 100 -11.46 -26.25 -19.23
N LEU A 101 -11.83 -26.37 -17.96
CA LEU A 101 -12.73 -27.43 -17.49
C LEU A 101 -14.08 -27.42 -18.23
N HIS A 102 -14.64 -26.25 -18.51
CA HIS A 102 -15.88 -26.13 -19.27
C HIS A 102 -15.71 -26.66 -20.70
N LYS A 103 -14.64 -26.27 -21.39
CA LYS A 103 -14.32 -26.78 -22.74
C LYS A 103 -14.11 -28.29 -22.76
N ASP A 104 -13.41 -28.82 -21.75
CA ASP A 104 -13.15 -30.25 -21.64
C ASP A 104 -14.46 -31.02 -21.38
N LEU A 105 -15.38 -30.46 -20.58
CA LEU A 105 -16.73 -31.01 -20.38
C LEU A 105 -17.56 -30.97 -21.67
N ASP A 106 -17.56 -29.85 -22.38
CA ASP A 106 -18.32 -29.70 -23.64
C ASP A 106 -17.81 -30.69 -24.69
N ALA A 107 -16.48 -30.81 -24.84
CA ALA A 107 -15.85 -31.77 -25.74
C ALA A 107 -16.15 -33.22 -25.35
N ALA A 108 -16.19 -33.53 -24.05
CA ALA A 108 -16.59 -34.85 -23.56
C ALA A 108 -18.07 -35.14 -23.85
N GLY A 109 -18.96 -34.14 -23.72
CA GLY A 109 -20.38 -34.25 -24.03
C GLY A 109 -20.66 -34.50 -25.53
N ASP A 110 -19.95 -33.81 -26.41
CA ASP A 110 -20.05 -33.98 -27.88
C ASP A 110 -19.50 -35.34 -28.36
N SER A 111 -18.63 -35.96 -27.58
CA SER A 111 -18.06 -37.28 -27.89
C SER A 111 -18.94 -38.46 -27.44
N ILE A 112 -20.09 -38.21 -26.81
CA ILE A 112 -21.09 -39.25 -26.52
C ILE A 112 -21.93 -39.48 -27.78
N PRO A 113 -21.80 -40.63 -28.48
CA PRO A 113 -22.65 -40.91 -29.62
C PRO A 113 -24.10 -40.97 -29.14
N THR A 114 -24.98 -40.14 -29.71
CA THR A 114 -26.42 -40.36 -29.68
C THR A 114 -26.66 -41.75 -30.25
N VAL A 115 -26.91 -42.73 -29.36
CA VAL A 115 -27.39 -44.05 -29.74
C VAL A 115 -28.67 -43.82 -30.52
N GLY A 116 -28.57 -43.98 -31.83
CA GLY A 116 -29.66 -43.77 -32.78
C GLY A 116 -30.87 -44.59 -32.34
N GLY A 117 -32.03 -43.93 -32.32
CA GLY A 117 -33.31 -44.58 -32.16
C GLY A 117 -33.52 -45.59 -33.27
N ASN A 118 -33.84 -46.81 -32.87
CA ASN A 118 -34.60 -47.77 -33.67
C ASN A 118 -36.09 -47.53 -33.44
#